data_AF-A0A1G6CM56-F1
#
_entry.id   AF-A0A1G6CM56-F1
#
_cell.length_a   1.000
_cell.length_b   1.000
_cell.length_c   1.000
_cell.angle_alpha   90.00
_cell.angle_beta   90.00
_cell.angle_gamma   90.00
#
_symmetry.space_group_name_H-M   'P 1'
#
loop_
_entity.id
_entity.type
_entity.pdbx_description
1 polymer ?
#
loop_
_entity_poly.entity_id
_entity_poly.type
_entity_poly.pdbx_seq_one_letter_code
_entity_poly.pdbx_strand_id
1 'polypeptide(L)'
;MQVLVLTGRGRVDIVNCLSQIQTMPKYKWNAEKNALLAKERGITFDEIVNIIEAGALVIETEHPNPTKYPNQRILIVDSDGYALLVPFVRDGADFFLKTIIPSRKATKKYLGG
;
A
#
# COMPACT_ATOMS: atom_id res chain seq x y z
N MET A 1 41.60 -0.39 -40.94
CA MET A 1 42.00 -1.78 -40.70
C MET A 1 42.25 -1.96 -39.20
N GLN A 2 41.20 -2.29 -38.46
CA GLN A 2 41.26 -3.16 -37.29
C GLN A 2 39.88 -3.79 -37.19
N VAL A 3 39.86 -5.10 -37.37
CA VAL A 3 38.68 -5.95 -37.43
C VAL A 3 38.44 -6.43 -36.00
N LEU A 4 37.38 -5.95 -35.35
CA LEU A 4 36.84 -6.59 -34.15
C LEU A 4 35.65 -7.42 -34.59
N VAL A 5 35.80 -8.75 -34.51
CA VAL A 5 34.76 -9.72 -34.80
C VAL A 5 33.67 -9.58 -33.73
N LEU A 6 32.55 -8.94 -34.07
CA LEU A 6 31.32 -8.94 -33.26
C LEU A 6 30.44 -10.11 -33.70
N THR A 7 30.78 -11.31 -33.27
CA THR A 7 29.85 -12.45 -33.25
C THR A 7 29.13 -12.48 -31.91
N GLY A 8 27.82 -12.27 -31.91
CA GLY A 8 26.97 -12.51 -30.75
C GLY A 8 25.85 -11.49 -30.57
N ARG A 9 24.69 -11.82 -31.15
CA ARG A 9 23.40 -11.16 -30.92
C ARG A 9 23.13 -10.94 -29.44
N GLY A 10 22.77 -9.71 -29.09
CA GLY A 10 22.21 -9.38 -27.78
C GLY A 10 22.70 -8.03 -27.27
N ARG A 11 22.57 -6.96 -28.07
CA ARG A 11 22.56 -5.61 -27.53
C ARG A 11 21.31 -5.53 -26.66
N VAL A 12 21.46 -5.68 -25.35
CA VAL A 12 20.45 -5.19 -24.41
C VAL A 12 20.51 -3.68 -24.57
N ASP A 13 19.58 -3.13 -25.34
CA ASP A 13 19.42 -1.69 -25.45
C ASP A 13 19.21 -1.13 -24.04
N ILE A 14 20.06 -0.18 -23.62
CA ILE A 14 19.93 0.49 -22.31
C ILE A 14 18.53 1.14 -22.17
N VAL A 15 17.91 1.46 -23.31
CA VAL A 15 16.52 1.94 -23.42
C VAL A 15 15.50 0.93 -22.86
N ASN A 16 15.79 -0.38 -22.87
CA ASN A 16 14.90 -1.41 -22.34
C ASN A 16 15.09 -1.68 -20.83
N CYS A 17 16.07 -1.04 -20.17
CA CYS A 17 16.23 -1.12 -18.71
C CYS A 17 15.47 0.01 -17.99
N LEU A 18 15.24 1.13 -18.68
CA LEU A 18 14.49 2.28 -18.15
C LEU A 18 12.96 2.11 -18.24
N SER A 19 12.46 1.07 -18.92
CA SER A 19 11.04 0.72 -18.99
C SER A 19 10.53 -0.03 -17.75
N GLN A 20 11.40 -0.35 -16.78
CA GLN A 20 11.02 -1.00 -15.53
C GLN A 20 11.38 -0.18 -14.28
N ILE A 21 11.24 1.14 -14.33
CA ILE A 21 11.10 1.91 -13.08
C ILE A 21 9.75 1.51 -12.49
N GLN A 22 9.75 0.43 -11.70
CA GLN A 22 8.65 0.05 -10.83
C GLN A 22 8.46 1.22 -9.86
N THR A 23 7.57 2.15 -10.19
CA THR A 23 7.22 3.25 -9.30
C THR A 23 6.70 2.64 -8.00
N MET A 24 7.42 2.87 -6.89
CA MET A 24 6.93 2.48 -5.57
C MET A 24 5.52 3.04 -5.41
N PRO A 25 4.53 2.19 -5.08
CA PRO A 25 3.17 2.63 -4.87
C PRO A 25 3.13 3.78 -3.87
N LYS A 26 2.47 4.89 -4.20
CA LYS A 26 2.32 6.00 -3.26
C LYS A 26 1.02 5.87 -2.50
N TYR A 27 1.06 6.22 -1.22
CA TYR A 27 -0.14 6.41 -0.42
C TYR A 27 -0.69 7.82 -0.62
N LYS A 28 -1.97 7.91 -0.95
CA LYS A 28 -2.72 9.14 -1.16
C LYS A 28 -3.95 9.15 -0.26
N TRP A 29 -4.32 10.33 0.22
CA TRP A 29 -5.55 10.53 1.00
C TRP A 29 -6.08 11.95 0.81
N ASN A 30 -7.31 12.18 1.26
CA ASN A 30 -7.88 13.53 1.32
C ASN A 30 -7.43 14.19 2.64
N ALA A 31 -6.88 15.41 2.54
CA ALA A 31 -6.33 16.14 3.69
C ALA A 31 -7.40 16.53 4.73
N GLU A 32 -8.60 16.93 4.31
CA GLU A 32 -9.71 17.26 5.22
C GLU A 32 -10.14 16.03 6.02
N LYS A 33 -10.18 14.86 5.38
CA LYS A 33 -10.48 13.60 6.06
C LYS A 33 -9.39 13.20 7.06
N ASN A 34 -8.12 13.45 6.71
CA ASN A 34 -7.00 13.20 7.62
C ASN A 34 -7.12 14.07 8.88
N ALA A 35 -7.39 15.37 8.71
CA ALA A 35 -7.59 16.29 9.81
C ALA A 35 -8.79 15.89 10.70
N LEU A 36 -9.87 15.38 10.09
CA LEU A 36 -11.02 14.88 10.84
C LEU A 36 -10.67 13.64 11.68
N LEU A 37 -9.96 12.65 11.09
CA LEU A 37 -9.51 11.46 11.82
C LEU A 37 -8.56 11.81 12.97
N ALA A 38 -7.64 12.76 12.74
CA ALA A 38 -6.76 13.27 13.78
C ALA A 38 -7.56 13.86 14.95
N LYS A 39 -8.57 14.69 14.65
CA LYS A 39 -9.40 15.34 15.67
C LYS A 39 -10.31 14.37 16.42
N GLU A 40 -10.94 13.44 15.71
CA GLU A 40 -11.95 12.54 16.30
C GLU A 40 -11.35 11.32 16.98
N ARG A 41 -10.25 10.78 16.44
CA ARG A 41 -9.70 9.49 16.83
C ARG A 41 -8.24 9.56 17.26
N GLY A 42 -7.57 10.70 17.07
CA GLY A 42 -6.15 10.86 17.40
C GLY A 42 -5.20 10.07 16.50
N ILE A 43 -5.66 9.62 15.32
CA ILE A 43 -4.87 8.80 14.39
C ILE A 43 -4.90 9.45 13.00
N THR A 44 -3.77 9.46 12.31
CA THR A 44 -3.61 10.03 10.96
C THR A 44 -3.22 8.99 9.92
N PHE A 45 -3.45 9.29 8.64
CA PHE A 45 -2.94 8.48 7.54
C PHE A 45 -1.42 8.51 7.46
N ASP A 46 -0.78 9.64 7.77
CA ASP A 46 0.67 9.77 7.85
C ASP A 46 1.27 8.76 8.84
N GLU A 47 0.67 8.64 10.03
CA GLU A 47 1.08 7.65 11.04
C GLU A 47 0.95 6.22 10.55
N ILE A 48 -0.16 5.87 9.87
CA ILE A 48 -0.33 4.54 9.26
C ILE A 48 0.76 4.25 8.23
N VAL A 49 1.07 5.23 7.36
CA VAL A 49 2.11 5.05 6.35
C VAL A 49 3.47 4.86 7.01
N ASN A 50 3.79 5.67 8.03
CA ASN A 50 5.04 5.51 8.79
C ASN A 50 5.16 4.12 9.43
N ILE A 51 4.07 3.60 10.00
CA ILE A 51 4.04 2.24 10.59
C ILE A 51 4.30 1.17 9.52
N ILE A 52 3.66 1.30 8.35
CA ILE A 52 3.86 0.38 7.22
C ILE A 52 5.31 0.45 6.72
N GLU A 53 5.84 1.65 6.52
CA GLU A 53 7.22 1.89 6.05
C GLU A 53 8.27 1.43 7.07
N ALA A 54 7.95 1.46 8.36
CA ALA A 54 8.78 0.91 9.44
C ALA A 54 8.78 -0.63 9.47
N GLY A 55 8.02 -1.30 8.59
CA GLY A 55 8.01 -2.75 8.45
C GLY A 55 6.96 -3.46 9.29
N ALA A 56 5.89 -2.77 9.69
CA ALA A 56 4.77 -3.40 10.39
C ALA A 56 4.13 -4.53 9.57
N LEU A 57 3.49 -5.47 10.27
CA LEU A 57 2.72 -6.51 9.62
C LEU A 57 1.51 -5.89 8.91
N VAL A 58 1.41 -6.15 7.61
CA VAL A 58 0.29 -5.71 6.77
C VAL A 58 -0.34 -6.91 6.08
N ILE A 59 -1.66 -7.07 6.26
CA ILE A 59 -2.45 -8.10 5.58
C ILE A 59 -3.46 -7.40 4.66
N GLU A 60 -3.39 -7.65 3.35
CA GLU A 60 -4.39 -7.17 2.39
C GLU A 60 -5.55 -8.17 2.29
N THR A 61 -6.78 -7.72 2.53
CA THR A 61 -7.99 -8.54 2.40
C THR A 61 -9.03 -7.88 1.52
N GLU A 62 -9.87 -8.68 0.88
CA GLU A 62 -11.04 -8.19 0.15
C GLU A 62 -12.09 -7.59 1.09
N HIS A 63 -12.90 -6.67 0.59
CA HIS A 63 -14.02 -6.14 1.35
C HIS A 63 -15.07 -7.26 1.53
N PRO A 64 -15.60 -7.50 2.75
CA PRO A 64 -16.55 -8.60 3.01
C PRO A 64 -17.88 -8.47 2.25
N ASN A 65 -18.17 -7.28 1.72
CA ASN A 65 -19.28 -7.02 0.83
C ASN A 65 -18.76 -6.43 -0.50
N PRO A 66 -18.26 -7.27 -1.42
CA PRO A 66 -17.68 -6.81 -2.68
C PRO A 66 -18.77 -6.27 -3.63
N THR A 67 -20.01 -6.76 -3.54
CA THR A 67 -21.11 -6.26 -4.37
C THR A 67 -21.40 -4.78 -4.14
N LYS A 68 -21.30 -4.32 -2.88
CA LYS A 68 -21.50 -2.90 -2.53
C LYS A 68 -20.23 -2.06 -2.72
N TYR A 69 -19.05 -2.67 -2.62
CA TYR A 69 -17.76 -1.98 -2.70
C TYR A 69 -16.74 -2.76 -3.56
N PRO A 70 -16.98 -2.88 -4.88
CA PRO A 70 -16.23 -3.81 -5.75
C PRO A 70 -14.74 -3.45 -5.91
N ASN A 71 -14.40 -2.16 -5.80
CA ASN A 71 -13.03 -1.67 -5.98
C ASN A 71 -12.34 -1.33 -4.66
N GLN A 72 -12.94 -1.67 -3.53
CA GLN A 72 -12.38 -1.39 -2.21
C GLN A 72 -11.76 -2.65 -1.62
N ARG A 73 -10.54 -2.51 -1.12
CA ARG A 73 -9.84 -3.53 -0.33
C ARG A 73 -9.51 -2.96 1.04
N ILE A 74 -9.05 -3.80 1.95
CA ILE A 74 -8.75 -3.43 3.32
C ILE A 74 -7.31 -3.86 3.62
N LEU A 75 -6.48 -2.93 4.10
CA LEU A 75 -5.23 -3.27 4.76
C LEU A 75 -5.52 -3.47 6.24
N ILE A 76 -4.99 -4.53 6.82
CA ILE A 76 -4.97 -4.77 8.26
C ILE A 76 -3.54 -4.48 8.68
N VAL A 77 -3.35 -3.38 9.42
CA VAL A 77 -2.05 -2.91 9.88
C VAL A 77 -1.95 -3.20 11.36
N ASP A 78 -0.87 -3.87 11.77
CA ASP A 78 -0.55 -4.04 13.18
C ASP A 78 0.09 -2.76 13.73
N SER A 79 -0.53 -2.20 14.77
CA SER A 79 0.00 -1.08 15.55
C SER A 79 0.14 -1.57 16.99
N ASP A 80 1.35 -1.95 17.38
CA ASP A 80 1.71 -2.43 18.73
C ASP A 80 0.75 -3.52 19.28
N GLY A 81 0.41 -4.51 18.47
CA GLY A 81 -0.47 -5.61 18.84
C GLY A 81 -1.96 -5.27 18.71
N TYR A 82 -2.31 -4.14 18.11
CA TYR A 82 -3.69 -3.75 17.84
C TYR A 82 -3.94 -3.56 16.34
N ALA A 83 -4.93 -4.26 15.79
CA ALA A 83 -5.22 -4.22 14.37
C ALA A 83 -6.02 -2.97 13.98
N LEU A 84 -5.48 -2.22 13.01
CA LEU A 84 -6.12 -1.09 12.35
C LEU A 84 -6.55 -1.51 10.94
N LEU A 85 -7.85 -1.39 10.65
CA LEU A 85 -8.39 -1.62 9.32
C LEU A 85 -8.32 -0.32 8.52
N VAL A 86 -7.68 -0.37 7.36
CA VAL A 86 -7.46 0.78 6.49
C VAL A 86 -8.05 0.47 5.12
N PRO A 87 -9.35 0.78 4.89
CA PRO A 87 -9.96 0.64 3.58
C PRO A 87 -9.29 1.55 2.55
N PHE A 88 -9.04 1.02 1.37
CA PHE A 88 -8.41 1.75 0.28
C PHE A 88 -8.95 1.31 -1.09
N VAL A 89 -8.70 2.14 -2.09
CA VAL A 89 -8.96 1.84 -3.51
C VAL A 89 -7.64 1.95 -4.26
N ARG A 90 -7.36 1.04 -5.19
CA ARG A 90 -6.20 1.15 -6.09
C ARG A 90 -6.52 2.15 -7.20
N ASP A 91 -5.58 3.05 -7.45
CA ASP A 91 -5.60 4.00 -8.57
C ASP A 91 -4.31 3.85 -9.37
N GLY A 92 -4.33 2.96 -10.36
CA GLY A 92 -3.12 2.54 -11.07
C GLY A 92 -2.11 1.88 -10.11
N ALA A 93 -0.94 2.51 -9.95
CA ALA A 93 0.10 2.07 -9.02
C ALA A 93 -0.11 2.60 -7.59
N ASP A 94 -1.03 3.55 -7.36
CA ASP A 94 -1.17 4.24 -6.08
C ASP A 94 -2.29 3.65 -5.20
N PHE A 95 -2.16 3.87 -3.89
CA PHE A 95 -3.12 3.48 -2.87
C PHE A 95 -3.88 4.71 -2.36
N PHE A 96 -5.20 4.78 -2.59
CA PHE A 96 -6.03 5.85 -2.05
C PHE A 96 -6.73 5.41 -0.75
N LEU A 97 -6.21 5.85 0.39
CA LEU A 97 -6.73 5.52 1.71
C LEU A 97 -8.03 6.29 1.99
N LYS A 98 -9.03 5.59 2.53
CA LYS A 98 -10.38 6.15 2.76
C LYS A 98 -10.66 6.47 4.22
N THR A 99 -10.22 5.61 5.14
CA THR A 99 -10.46 5.74 6.58
C THR A 99 -9.54 4.81 7.39
N ILE A 100 -9.57 4.93 8.72
CA ILE A 100 -8.83 4.11 9.67
C ILE A 100 -9.80 3.65 10.75
N ILE A 101 -9.97 2.33 10.91
CA ILE A 101 -10.95 1.74 11.82
C ILE A 101 -10.22 0.78 12.76
N PRO A 102 -10.04 1.14 14.05
CA PRO A 102 -9.55 0.22 15.07
C PRO A 102 -10.48 -0.99 15.19
N SER A 103 -9.95 -2.21 15.17
CA SER A 103 -10.77 -3.42 15.16
C SER A 103 -10.27 -4.51 16.10
N ARG A 104 -10.89 -4.59 17.27
CA ARG A 104 -10.67 -5.70 18.23
C ARG A 104 -10.93 -7.07 17.62
N LYS A 105 -11.91 -7.19 16.72
CA LYS A 105 -12.20 -8.45 16.02
C LYS A 105 -11.06 -8.86 15.10
N ALA A 106 -10.45 -7.90 14.41
CA ALA A 106 -9.29 -8.16 13.56
C ALA A 106 -8.06 -8.48 14.42
N THR A 107 -7.86 -7.80 15.55
CA THR A 107 -6.76 -8.09 16.49
C THR A 107 -6.79 -9.57 16.91
N LYS A 108 -7.93 -10.07 17.40
CA LYS A 108 -8.06 -11.48 17.78
C LYS A 108 -7.84 -12.44 16.62
N LYS A 109 -8.36 -12.09 15.44
CA LYS A 109 -8.33 -12.98 14.27
C LYS A 109 -6.94 -13.09 13.65
N TYR A 110 -6.20 -11.98 13.58
CA TYR A 110 -4.96 -11.89 12.79
C TYR A 110 -3.70 -11.73 13.64
N LEU A 111 -3.81 -11.20 14.87
CA LEU A 111 -2.68 -10.94 15.76
C LEU A 111 -2.65 -11.87 16.99
N GLY A 112 -3.65 -12.75 17.16
CA GLY A 112 -3.66 -13.78 18.22
C GLY A 112 -4.01 -13.29 19.62
N GLY A 113 -4.60 -12.10 19.75
CA GLY A 113 -5.02 -11.52 21.04
C GLY A 113 -6.31 -12.07 21.65
#